data_AF-A0A1V2ZA62-F1
#
_entry.id   AF-A0A1V2ZA62-F1
#
_cell.length_a   1.000
_cell.length_b   1.000
_cell.length_c   1.000
_cell.angle_alpha   90.00
_cell.angle_beta   90.00
_cell.angle_gamma   90.00
#
_symmetry.space_group_name_H-M   'P 1'
#
loop_
_entity.id
_entity.type
_entity.pdbx_description
1 polymer ?
#
loop_
_entity_poly.entity_id
_entity_poly.type
_entity_poly.pdbx_seq_one_letter_code
_entity_poly.pdbx_strand_id
1 'polypeptide(L)'
;MPAPSSAARWREVGLDRLTSRLESLDTSDGVRRRTRWSAADLDAALLVDEHWTADGDAVVLRADLAPTGRWDLVWPRLGLTFELPARSAEPSGSAPVRSSRTPTASAPPAWVGSRRRSTR
;
A
#
# COMPACT_ATOMS: atom_id res chain seq x y z
N MET A 1 18.62 19.33 -21.43
CA MET A 1 17.23 19.38 -20.96
C MET A 1 17.19 18.76 -19.57
N PRO A 2 16.62 19.43 -18.54
CA PRO A 2 16.48 18.84 -17.21
C PRO A 2 15.57 17.61 -17.26
N ALA A 3 15.82 16.63 -16.39
CA ALA A 3 14.98 15.44 -16.30
C ALA A 3 13.57 15.81 -15.81
N PRO A 4 12.51 15.15 -16.31
CA PRO A 4 11.15 15.42 -15.88
C PRO A 4 10.97 15.12 -14.39
N SER A 5 10.12 15.91 -13.73
CA SER A 5 9.78 15.70 -12.33
C SER A 5 9.04 14.37 -12.13
N SER A 6 9.10 13.81 -10.92
CA SER A 6 8.34 12.60 -10.57
C SER A 6 6.83 12.76 -10.80
N ALA A 7 6.30 13.95 -10.50
CA ALA A 7 4.90 14.28 -10.72
C ALA A 7 4.50 14.31 -12.22
N ALA A 8 5.42 14.68 -13.11
CA ALA A 8 5.17 14.60 -14.55
C ALA A 8 5.12 13.15 -15.02
N ARG A 9 6.08 12.32 -14.56
CA ARG A 9 6.12 10.88 -14.88
C ARG A 9 4.89 10.12 -14.40
N TRP A 10 4.32 10.47 -13.24
CA TRP A 10 3.11 9.82 -12.73
C TRP A 10 1.87 10.11 -13.58
N ARG A 11 1.73 11.34 -14.07
CA ARG A 11 0.60 11.72 -14.95
C ARG A 11 0.71 11.07 -16.32
N GLU A 12 1.93 10.98 -16.85
CA GLU A 12 2.22 10.33 -18.12
C GLU A 12 1.73 8.87 -18.13
N VAL A 13 2.05 8.11 -17.08
CA VAL A 13 1.59 6.71 -16.94
C VAL A 13 0.14 6.57 -16.44
N GLY A 14 -0.53 7.69 -16.12
CA GLY A 14 -1.90 7.70 -15.63
C GLY A 14 -2.09 7.14 -14.22
N LEU A 15 -1.11 7.29 -13.33
CA LEU A 15 -1.22 6.82 -11.95
C LEU A 15 -2.31 7.58 -11.17
N ASP A 16 -2.63 8.80 -11.61
CA ASP A 16 -3.73 9.63 -11.10
C ASP A 16 -5.12 9.20 -11.58
N ARG A 17 -5.20 8.31 -12.57
CA ARG A 17 -6.44 7.84 -13.22
C ARG A 17 -6.58 6.32 -13.19
N LEU A 18 -6.05 5.67 -12.15
CA LEU A 18 -6.25 4.23 -11.94
C LEU A 18 -7.75 3.92 -11.84
N THR A 19 -8.22 2.98 -12.64
CA THR A 19 -9.58 2.47 -12.57
C THR A 19 -9.57 1.09 -11.95
N SER A 20 -10.63 0.79 -11.19
CA SER A 20 -10.82 -0.50 -10.54
C SER A 20 -11.77 -1.38 -11.35
N ARG A 21 -11.44 -2.65 -11.48
CA ARG A 21 -12.35 -3.70 -11.97
C ARG A 21 -12.49 -4.79 -10.91
N LEU A 22 -13.72 -5.10 -10.52
CA LEU A 22 -14.01 -6.24 -9.64
C LEU A 22 -13.74 -7.54 -10.42
N GLU A 23 -12.91 -8.42 -9.87
CA GLU A 23 -12.61 -9.73 -10.47
C GLU A 23 -13.40 -10.85 -9.79
N SER A 24 -13.55 -10.79 -8.47
CA SER A 24 -14.39 -11.73 -7.74
C SER A 24 -14.92 -11.10 -6.46
N LEU A 25 -16.10 -11.56 -6.06
CA LEU A 25 -16.70 -11.28 -4.76
C LEU A 25 -17.24 -12.61 -4.22
N ASP A 26 -16.75 -13.02 -3.06
CA ASP A 26 -17.24 -14.18 -2.32
C ASP A 26 -17.76 -13.71 -0.96
N THR A 27 -18.91 -14.24 -0.56
CA THR A 27 -19.56 -13.89 0.71
C THR A 27 -19.95 -15.12 1.52
N SER A 28 -19.31 -16.26 1.27
CA SER A 28 -19.66 -17.55 1.88
C SER A 28 -19.11 -17.68 3.31
N ASP A 29 -17.91 -17.14 3.53
CA ASP A 29 -17.22 -17.09 4.82
C ASP A 29 -16.56 -15.71 4.97
N GLY A 30 -17.27 -14.78 5.61
CA GLY A 30 -16.92 -13.36 5.58
C GLY A 30 -17.17 -12.73 4.22
N VAL A 31 -16.43 -11.65 3.89
CA VAL A 31 -16.46 -11.04 2.56
C VAL A 31 -15.06 -11.02 1.99
N ARG A 32 -14.87 -11.70 0.86
CA ARG A 32 -13.62 -11.69 0.11
C ARG A 32 -13.82 -11.01 -1.23
N ARG A 33 -13.15 -9.88 -1.44
CA ARG A 33 -13.24 -9.06 -2.64
C ARG A 33 -11.88 -9.00 -3.33
N ARG A 34 -11.84 -9.36 -4.60
CA ARG A 34 -10.66 -9.18 -5.45
C ARG A 34 -10.91 -8.10 -6.47
N THR A 35 -10.04 -7.10 -6.49
CA THR A 35 -10.12 -5.97 -7.41
C THR A 35 -8.80 -5.79 -8.12
N ARG A 36 -8.85 -5.59 -9.44
CA ARG A 36 -7.71 -5.22 -10.26
C ARG A 36 -7.73 -3.72 -10.54
N TRP A 37 -6.62 -3.05 -10.26
CA TRP A 37 -6.42 -1.63 -10.51
C TRP A 37 -5.40 -1.43 -11.62
N SER A 38 -5.77 -0.68 -12.67
CA SER A 38 -4.88 -0.37 -13.78
C SER A 38 -5.24 0.97 -14.42
N ALA A 39 -4.30 1.60 -15.10
CA ALA A 39 -4.61 2.71 -16.00
C ALA A 39 -4.88 2.16 -17.41
N ALA A 40 -5.64 2.91 -18.23
CA ALA A 40 -6.09 2.44 -19.55
C ALA A 40 -4.95 2.13 -20.55
N ASP A 41 -3.75 2.67 -20.33
CA ASP A 41 -2.58 2.55 -21.22
C ASP A 41 -1.36 1.95 -20.48
N LEU A 42 -1.61 1.20 -19.40
CA LEU A 42 -0.57 0.62 -18.57
C LEU A 42 -0.71 -0.90 -18.54
N ASP A 43 0.31 -1.61 -19.05
CA ASP A 43 0.42 -3.08 -18.99
C ASP A 43 0.69 -3.62 -17.57
N ALA A 44 0.73 -2.73 -16.58
CA ALA A 44 0.90 -3.04 -15.17
C ALA A 44 -0.42 -2.83 -14.41
N ALA A 45 -0.64 -3.67 -13.41
CA ALA A 45 -1.82 -3.57 -12.56
C ALA A 45 -1.49 -3.91 -11.11
N LEU A 46 -2.33 -3.46 -10.19
CA LEU A 46 -2.28 -3.81 -8.78
C LEU A 46 -3.49 -4.68 -8.46
N LEU A 47 -3.25 -5.92 -8.05
CA LEU A 47 -4.28 -6.80 -7.53
C LEU A 47 -4.43 -6.54 -6.04
N VAL A 48 -5.66 -6.36 -5.59
CA VAL A 48 -6.01 -6.15 -4.18
C VAL A 48 -6.99 -7.25 -3.79
N ASP A 49 -6.57 -8.14 -2.89
CA ASP A 49 -7.42 -9.17 -2.26
C ASP A 49 -7.76 -8.69 -0.85
N GLU A 50 -9.01 -8.29 -0.66
CA GLU A 50 -9.55 -7.82 0.61
C GLU A 50 -10.35 -8.95 1.25
N HIS A 51 -9.98 -9.35 2.45
CA HIS A 51 -10.72 -10.29 3.26
C HIS A 51 -11.23 -9.61 4.52
N TRP A 52 -12.55 -9.53 4.63
CA TRP A 52 -13.28 -8.93 5.73
C TRP A 52 -13.90 -10.02 6.58
N THR A 53 -13.58 -10.02 7.87
CA THR A 53 -14.12 -10.97 8.84
C THR A 53 -14.68 -10.24 10.04
N ALA A 54 -15.80 -10.74 10.58
CA ALA A 54 -16.29 -10.31 11.88
C ALA A 54 -15.51 -11.01 12.99
N ASP A 55 -15.11 -10.26 14.00
CA ASP A 55 -14.46 -10.76 15.21
C ASP A 55 -15.14 -10.12 16.43
N GLY A 56 -16.18 -10.77 16.93
CA GLY A 56 -17.07 -10.22 17.96
C GLY A 56 -17.76 -8.93 17.49
N ASP A 57 -17.50 -7.84 18.21
CA ASP A 57 -18.00 -6.49 17.88
C ASP A 57 -17.07 -5.72 16.92
N ALA A 58 -15.97 -6.32 16.49
CA ALA A 58 -15.01 -5.72 15.56
C ALA A 58 -15.12 -6.30 14.15
N VAL A 59 -14.64 -5.52 13.19
CA VAL A 59 -14.42 -5.97 11.81
C VAL A 59 -12.92 -5.91 11.52
N VAL A 60 -12.38 -7.04 11.06
CA VAL A 60 -10.98 -7.16 10.68
C VAL A 60 -10.87 -7.15 9.16
N LEU A 61 -10.08 -6.24 8.62
CA LEU A 61 -9.69 -6.22 7.22
C LEU A 61 -8.25 -6.72 7.08
N ARG A 62 -8.08 -7.80 6.32
CA ARG A 62 -6.80 -8.18 5.75
C ARG A 62 -6.80 -7.80 4.27
N ALA A 63 -5.84 -6.96 3.86
CA ALA A 63 -5.65 -6.59 2.47
C ALA A 63 -4.27 -7.05 1.99
N ASP A 64 -4.25 -7.91 0.98
CA ASP A 64 -3.03 -8.32 0.29
C ASP A 64 -2.95 -7.58 -1.05
N LEU A 65 -1.91 -6.75 -1.22
CA LEU A 65 -1.71 -5.90 -2.40
C LEU A 65 -0.52 -6.43 -3.22
N ALA A 66 -0.79 -6.94 -4.42
CA ALA A 66 0.20 -7.57 -5.29
C ALA A 66 0.34 -6.82 -6.62
N PRO A 67 1.50 -6.16 -6.88
CA PRO A 67 1.78 -5.62 -8.20
C PRO A 67 1.93 -6.75 -9.24
N THR A 68 1.40 -6.51 -10.43
CA THR A 68 1.53 -7.37 -11.61
C THR A 68 2.00 -6.53 -12.79
N GLY A 69 2.72 -7.16 -13.71
CA GLY A 69 3.35 -6.45 -14.83
C GLY A 69 4.56 -5.61 -14.39
N ARG A 70 5.02 -4.74 -15.28
CA ARG A 70 6.24 -3.96 -15.09
C ARG A 70 5.94 -2.53 -14.63
N TRP A 71 6.44 -2.17 -13.47
CA TRP A 71 6.33 -0.81 -12.92
C TRP A 71 7.68 -0.09 -13.03
N ASP A 72 7.87 0.69 -14.09
CA ASP A 72 9.11 1.45 -14.32
C ASP A 72 9.16 2.81 -13.61
N LEU A 73 8.48 2.93 -12.46
CA LEU A 73 8.37 4.17 -11.70
C LEU A 73 8.27 3.94 -10.19
N VAL A 74 8.74 4.92 -9.43
CA VAL A 74 8.57 4.96 -7.97
C VAL A 74 7.15 5.40 -7.63
N TRP A 75 6.46 4.62 -6.82
CA TRP A 75 5.10 4.94 -6.39
C TRP A 75 5.11 6.02 -5.31
N PRO A 76 4.20 7.00 -5.37
CA PRO A 76 4.09 8.04 -4.35
C PRO A 76 3.61 7.50 -3.01
N ARG A 77 2.68 6.53 -3.03
CA ARG A 77 2.09 5.89 -1.85
C ARG A 77 1.46 4.56 -2.24
N LEU A 78 1.35 3.66 -1.27
CA LEU A 78 0.53 2.46 -1.31
C LEU A 78 -0.29 2.44 -0.02
N GLY A 79 -1.61 2.42 -0.13
CA GLY A 79 -2.49 2.49 1.02
C GLY A 79 -3.97 2.36 0.65
N LEU A 80 -4.81 2.21 1.67
CA LEU A 80 -6.26 2.13 1.55
C LEU A 80 -6.90 3.46 1.92
N THR A 81 -7.97 3.82 1.22
CA THR A 81 -8.78 5.02 1.50
C THR A 81 -10.14 4.58 2.03
N PHE A 82 -10.50 5.03 3.22
CA PHE A 82 -11.84 4.82 3.80
C PHE A 82 -12.62 6.12 3.75
N GLU A 83 -13.78 6.09 3.12
CA GLU A 83 -14.74 7.19 3.17
C GLU A 83 -15.61 7.02 4.41
N LEU A 84 -15.41 7.88 5.40
CA LEU A 84 -16.15 7.85 6.66
C LEU A 84 -17.19 8.98 6.66
N PRO A 85 -18.42 8.75 7.16
CA PRO A 85 -19.37 9.81 7.42
C PRO A 85 -18.77 10.87 8.35
N ALA A 86 -19.14 12.15 8.18
CA ALA A 86 -18.51 13.30 8.84
C ALA A 86 -18.59 13.36 10.39
N ARG A 87 -19.06 12.31 11.07
CA ARG A 87 -19.15 12.26 12.53
C ARG A 87 -17.79 11.85 13.13
N SER A 88 -17.02 12.86 13.51
CA SER A 88 -16.00 12.88 14.56
C SER A 88 -15.02 11.69 14.59
N ALA A 89 -13.97 11.76 13.79
CA ALA A 89 -12.72 11.09 14.14
C ALA A 89 -11.96 12.01 15.10
N GLU A 90 -12.00 11.73 16.40
CA GLU A 90 -10.96 12.21 17.32
C GLU A 90 -9.78 11.24 17.17
N PRO A 91 -8.64 11.66 16.59
CA PRO A 91 -7.51 10.76 16.42
C PRO A 91 -6.95 10.43 17.81
N SER A 92 -7.11 9.20 18.28
CA SER A 92 -6.40 8.73 19.46
C SER A 92 -5.01 8.25 19.04
N GLY A 93 -4.03 9.13 19.22
CA GLY A 93 -2.61 8.85 18.98
C GLY A 93 -1.81 10.14 18.86
N SER A 94 -0.56 10.17 19.37
CA SER A 94 0.41 11.15 18.90
C SER A 94 0.61 10.87 17.41
N ALA A 95 0.05 11.68 16.53
CA ALA A 95 0.54 11.72 15.17
C ALA A 95 1.99 12.22 15.29
N PRO A 96 3.02 11.39 15.02
CA PRO A 96 4.33 11.98 14.84
C PRO A 96 4.16 12.94 13.64
N VAL A 97 4.82 14.09 13.73
CA VAL A 97 5.00 15.01 12.60
C VAL A 97 5.12 14.22 11.29
N ARG A 98 4.44 14.71 10.24
CA ARG A 98 4.50 14.18 8.87
C ARG A 98 5.90 13.62 8.58
N SER A 99 6.01 12.29 8.58
CA SER A 99 7.26 11.60 8.30
C SER A 99 7.22 11.19 6.84
N SER A 100 7.77 12.02 5.95
CA SER A 100 8.13 11.55 4.61
C SER A 100 9.50 10.90 4.72
N ARG A 101 9.63 9.62 4.32
CA ARG A 101 10.95 9.02 4.13
C ARG A 101 11.63 9.74 2.97
N THR A 102 12.52 10.66 3.27
CA THR A 102 13.50 11.13 2.30
C THR A 102 14.45 9.95 2.04
N PRO A 103 14.76 9.59 0.78
CA PRO A 103 15.85 8.67 0.52
C PRO A 103 17.16 9.36 0.92
N THR A 104 17.60 9.18 2.16
CA THR A 104 18.98 9.50 2.54
C THR A 104 19.87 8.46 1.90
N ALA A 105 20.78 8.93 1.04
CA ALA A 105 21.84 8.15 0.45
C ALA A 105 22.75 7.56 1.54
N SER A 106 23.03 6.27 1.41
CA SER A 106 24.15 5.50 1.99
C SER A 106 24.38 5.55 3.50
N ALA A 107 24.01 4.45 4.17
CA ALA A 107 24.74 3.94 5.34
C ALA A 107 24.80 2.41 5.22
N PRO A 108 25.98 1.77 5.29
CA PRO A 108 26.06 0.31 5.23
C PRO A 108 25.55 -0.31 6.54
N PRO A 109 24.87 -1.47 6.51
CA PRO A 109 24.45 -2.13 7.73
C PRO A 109 25.66 -2.77 8.42
N ALA A 110 26.10 -2.18 9.53
CA ALA A 110 26.99 -2.84 10.47
C ALA A 110 26.19 -3.90 11.25
N TRP A 111 26.49 -5.17 11.00
CA TRP A 111 25.96 -6.32 11.76
C TRP A 111 26.72 -6.42 13.09
N VAL A 112 26.02 -6.27 14.23
CA VAL A 112 26.59 -6.60 15.56
C VAL A 112 26.07 -7.99 15.97
N GLY A 113 26.92 -8.99 15.85
CA GLY A 113 26.61 -10.36 16.27
C GLY A 113 26.85 -10.55 17.76
N SER A 114 25.79 -10.80 18.53
CA SER A 114 25.90 -11.25 19.92
C SER A 114 26.04 -12.78 19.97
N ARG A 115 27.27 -13.30 20.12
CA ARG A 115 27.47 -14.70 20.52
C ARG A 115 27.36 -14.80 22.03
N ARG A 116 26.28 -15.42 22.50
CA ARG A 116 26.11 -15.87 23.87
C ARG A 116 27.23 -16.84 24.24
N ARG A 117 27.91 -16.54 25.34
CA ARG A 117 28.86 -17.42 26.01
C ARG A 117 28.05 -18.50 26.72
N SER A 118 28.19 -19.75 26.30
CA SER A 118 27.71 -20.91 27.04
C SER A 118 28.91 -21.61 27.64
N THR A 119 28.98 -21.60 28.96
CA THR A 119 29.90 -22.38 29.78
C THR A 119 29.50 -23.84 29.78
N ARG A 120 30.45 -24.73 29.51
CA ARG A 120 30.56 -26.01 30.22
C ARG A 120 32.00 -26.50 30.19
#